data_AF-A0A1V1NR25-F1
#
_entry.id   AF-A0A1V1NR25-F1
#
_cell.length_a   1.000
_cell.length_b   1.000
_cell.length_c   1.000
_cell.angle_alpha   90.00
_cell.angle_beta   90.00
_cell.angle_gamma   90.00
#
_symmetry.space_group_name_H-M   'P 1'
#
loop_
_entity.id
_entity.type
_entity.pdbx_description
1 polymer ?
#
loop_
_entity_poly.entity_id
_entity_poly.type
_entity_poly.pdbx_seq_one_letter_code
_entity_poly.pdbx_strand_id
1 'polypeptide(L)'
;MKKINVLIFCFICLSSCTFKTPEIKNEDCCITEGLFKGKWEDYYECGLFCIEKECYAQAVEYLNQALSIKTIDKRMIRTYGVHMIDYFPHREKEWLFIL
;
A
#
# COMPACT_ATOMS: atom_id res chain seq x y z
N MET A 1 -34.84 -40.81 -1.02
CA MET A 1 -33.52 -40.48 -1.63
C MET A 1 -33.40 -39.00 -2.06
N LYS A 2 -34.04 -38.03 -1.37
CA LYS A 2 -33.97 -36.59 -1.72
C LYS A 2 -33.20 -35.72 -0.71
N LYS A 3 -32.89 -36.26 0.49
CA LYS A 3 -32.22 -35.52 1.58
C LYS A 3 -30.70 -35.42 1.43
N ILE A 4 -30.08 -36.30 0.64
CA ILE A 4 -28.62 -36.34 0.42
C ILE A 4 -28.15 -35.22 -0.53
N ASN A 5 -28.95 -34.88 -1.55
CA ASN A 5 -28.60 -33.80 -2.50
C ASN A 5 -28.69 -32.39 -1.90
N VAL A 6 -29.47 -32.21 -0.82
CA VAL A 6 -29.56 -30.92 -0.11
C VAL A 6 -28.33 -30.68 0.77
N LEU A 7 -27.73 -31.75 1.31
CA LEU A 7 -26.55 -31.62 2.18
C LEU A 7 -25.28 -31.27 1.37
N ILE A 8 -25.18 -31.77 0.13
CA ILE A 8 -24.03 -31.52 -0.75
C ILE A 8 -24.00 -30.07 -1.26
N PHE A 9 -25.17 -29.46 -1.49
CA PHE A 9 -25.26 -28.08 -1.96
C PHE A 9 -24.84 -27.05 -0.88
N CYS A 10 -24.91 -27.42 0.40
CA CYS A 10 -24.54 -26.55 1.52
C CYS A 10 -23.01 -26.48 1.73
N PHE A 11 -22.27 -27.52 1.32
CA PHE A 11 -20.82 -27.58 1.53
C PHE A 11 -20.01 -26.74 0.52
N ILE A 12 -20.59 -26.45 -0.65
CA ILE A 12 -19.93 -25.69 -1.72
C ILE A 12 -19.87 -24.19 -1.39
N CYS A 13 -20.77 -23.67 -0.55
CA CYS A 13 -20.84 -22.24 -0.22
C CYS A 13 -19.83 -21.77 0.84
N LEU A 14 -19.10 -22.66 1.51
CA LEU A 14 -18.18 -22.30 2.61
C LEU A 14 -16.73 -22.04 2.15
N SER A 15 -16.44 -22.12 0.85
CA SER A 15 -15.06 -22.03 0.33
C SER A 15 -14.69 -20.68 -0.30
N SER A 16 -15.55 -19.67 -0.19
CA SER A 16 -15.25 -18.35 -0.74
C SER A 16 -14.46 -17.48 0.23
N CYS A 17 -13.25 -17.13 -0.20
CA CYS A 17 -12.37 -16.06 0.27
C CYS A 17 -11.51 -16.33 1.52
N THR A 18 -10.48 -17.17 1.37
CA THR A 18 -9.18 -16.82 1.98
C THR A 18 -8.50 -15.79 1.08
N PHE A 19 -8.89 -14.53 1.19
CA PHE A 19 -8.07 -13.43 0.68
C PHE A 19 -6.94 -13.26 1.67
N LYS A 20 -5.74 -13.76 1.35
CA LYS A 20 -4.54 -13.45 2.12
C LYS A 20 -4.33 -11.94 2.03
N THR A 21 -4.61 -11.23 3.12
CA THR A 21 -4.14 -9.86 3.30
C THR A 21 -2.61 -9.89 3.24
N PRO A 22 -1.96 -8.94 2.54
CA PRO A 22 -0.51 -8.81 2.65
C PRO A 22 -0.20 -8.61 4.13
N GLU A 23 0.60 -9.51 4.67
CA GLU A 23 1.08 -9.48 6.05
C GLU A 23 1.97 -8.24 6.17
N ILE A 24 1.40 -7.15 6.70
CA ILE A 24 2.17 -5.97 7.10
C ILE A 24 3.08 -6.47 8.22
N LYS A 25 4.40 -6.47 8.01
CA LYS A 25 5.32 -6.88 9.05
C LYS A 25 5.22 -5.81 10.13
N ASN A 26 4.86 -6.21 11.35
CA ASN A 26 4.64 -5.31 12.49
C ASN A 26 5.92 -4.55 12.97
N GLU A 27 7.01 -4.55 12.19
CA GLU A 27 8.23 -3.75 12.37
C GLU A 27 8.30 -2.58 11.36
N ASP A 28 7.33 -2.49 10.44
CA ASP A 28 7.28 -1.48 9.40
C ASP A 28 6.69 -0.18 9.99
N CYS A 29 7.42 0.93 9.87
CA CYS A 29 6.96 2.25 10.29
C CYS A 29 5.83 2.79 9.39
N CYS A 30 5.26 2.01 8.47
CA CYS A 30 4.20 2.45 7.58
C CYS A 30 2.80 2.11 8.09
N ILE A 31 1.94 3.13 8.16
CA ILE A 31 0.49 2.98 8.26
C ILE A 31 -0.13 3.72 7.08
N THR A 32 -0.79 3.00 6.17
CA THR A 32 -1.63 3.61 5.13
C THR A 32 -3.07 3.74 5.64
N GLU A 33 -3.78 4.81 5.30
CA GLU A 33 -5.19 4.99 5.70
C GLU A 33 -6.12 3.94 5.06
N GLY A 34 -5.67 3.28 3.98
CA GLY A 34 -6.43 2.27 3.24
C GLY A 34 -5.72 0.94 3.07
N LEU A 35 -6.28 0.09 2.19
CA LEU A 35 -5.65 -1.16 1.79
C LEU A 35 -4.38 -0.87 0.97
N PHE A 36 -3.25 -1.39 1.44
CA PHE A 36 -1.98 -1.37 0.72
C PHE A 36 -2.07 -2.22 -0.55
N LYS A 37 -2.04 -1.59 -1.73
CA LYS A 37 -2.21 -2.25 -3.04
C LYS A 37 -0.87 -2.48 -3.76
N GLY A 38 0.26 -2.08 -3.16
CA GLY A 38 1.57 -2.15 -3.80
C GLY A 38 1.71 -1.22 -5.00
N LYS A 39 0.99 -0.09 -5.01
CA LYS A 39 1.11 0.94 -6.03
C LYS A 39 2.05 2.04 -5.58
N TRP A 40 2.50 2.86 -6.53
CA TRP A 40 3.40 3.98 -6.25
C TRP A 40 2.83 4.90 -5.16
N GLU A 41 1.49 5.10 -5.13
CA GLU A 41 0.84 5.93 -4.12
C GLU A 41 0.96 5.34 -2.71
N ASP A 42 0.83 4.02 -2.55
CA ASP A 42 0.92 3.36 -1.23
C ASP A 42 2.34 3.47 -0.67
N TYR A 43 3.35 3.21 -1.52
CA TYR A 43 4.75 3.36 -1.13
C TYR A 43 5.13 4.82 -0.83
N TYR A 44 4.54 5.76 -1.56
CA TYR A 44 4.78 7.19 -1.31
C TYR A 44 4.20 7.65 0.02
N GLU A 45 2.95 7.27 0.31
CA GLU A 45 2.29 7.55 1.59
C GLU A 45 3.07 6.95 2.76
N CYS A 46 3.53 5.70 2.63
CA CYS A 46 4.45 5.09 3.60
C CYS A 46 5.73 5.89 3.80
N GLY A 47 6.35 6.35 2.72
CA GLY A 47 7.59 7.14 2.78
C GLY A 47 7.38 8.44 3.57
N LEU A 48 6.30 9.17 3.29
CA LEU A 48 5.94 10.39 4.02
C LEU A 48 5.67 10.13 5.49
N PHE A 49 4.89 9.09 5.80
CA PHE A 49 4.60 8.74 7.19
C PHE A 49 5.88 8.36 7.95
N CYS A 50 6.81 7.64 7.31
CA CYS A 50 8.11 7.32 7.90
C CYS A 50 8.95 8.58 8.16
N ILE A 51 8.90 9.59 7.28
CA ILE A 51 9.56 10.89 7.52
C ILE A 51 9.00 11.56 8.77
N GLU A 52 7.67 11.59 8.93
CA GLU A 52 6.99 12.18 10.10
C GLU A 52 7.32 11.46 11.41
N LYS A 53 7.67 10.17 11.34
CA LYS A 53 8.06 9.33 12.49
C LYS A 53 9.57 9.21 12.68
N GLU A 54 10.36 9.95 11.90
CA GLU A 54 11.83 9.93 11.95
C GLU A 54 12.45 8.55 11.60
N CYS A 55 11.68 7.69 10.93
CA CYS A 55 12.10 6.38 10.43
C CYS A 55 12.83 6.50 9.08
N TYR A 56 13.91 7.29 9.02
CA TYR A 56 14.50 7.75 7.76
C TYR A 56 15.00 6.63 6.83
N ALA A 57 15.59 5.56 7.37
CA ALA A 57 16.07 4.43 6.56
C ALA A 57 14.92 3.77 5.79
N GLN A 58 13.80 3.51 6.47
CA GLN A 58 12.60 2.94 5.85
C GLN A 58 11.95 3.94 4.89
N ALA A 59 11.96 5.23 5.20
CA ALA A 59 11.46 6.26 4.29
C ALA A 59 12.19 6.24 2.95
N VAL A 60 13.52 6.11 2.94
CA VAL A 60 14.32 6.00 1.71
C VAL A 60 13.94 4.76 0.91
N GLU A 61 13.76 3.61 1.57
CA GLU A 61 13.35 2.37 0.90
C GLU A 61 11.98 2.52 0.23
N TYR A 62 11.00 3.06 0.93
CA TYR A 62 9.66 3.27 0.40
C TYR A 62 9.63 4.29 -0.74
N LEU A 63 10.36 5.41 -0.62
CA LEU A 63 10.47 6.40 -1.70
C LEU A 63 11.16 5.82 -2.93
N ASN A 64 12.18 4.97 -2.76
CA ASN A 64 12.81 4.25 -3.88
C ASN A 64 11.85 3.26 -4.54
N GLN A 65 11.01 2.55 -3.78
CA GLN A 65 9.98 1.68 -4.32
C GLN A 65 8.93 2.49 -5.11
N ALA A 66 8.49 3.63 -4.57
CA ALA A 66 7.59 4.53 -5.29
C ALA A 66 8.21 5.00 -6.61
N LEU A 67 9.48 5.45 -6.58
CA LEU A 67 10.23 5.87 -7.77
C LEU A 67 10.40 4.76 -8.80
N SER A 68 10.57 3.51 -8.37
CA SER A 68 10.70 2.37 -9.28
C SER A 68 9.45 2.12 -10.13
N ILE A 69 8.27 2.45 -9.59
CA ILE A 69 6.97 2.30 -10.25
C ILE A 69 6.61 3.58 -11.01
N LYS A 70 6.91 4.75 -10.42
CA LYS A 70 6.58 6.06 -10.97
C LYS A 70 7.68 7.07 -10.72
N THR A 71 8.45 7.36 -11.75
CA THR A 71 9.61 8.25 -11.66
C THR A 71 9.27 9.74 -11.78
N ILE A 72 8.14 10.10 -12.38
CA ILE A 72 7.87 11.50 -12.73
C ILE A 72 7.18 12.23 -11.57
N ASP A 73 7.88 13.21 -11.02
CA ASP A 73 7.34 14.21 -10.10
C ASP A 73 6.18 14.99 -10.75
N LYS A 74 5.07 15.11 -10.03
CA LYS A 74 3.87 15.77 -10.54
C LYS A 74 2.97 16.30 -9.42
N ARG A 75 2.56 17.56 -9.58
CA ARG A 75 1.51 18.20 -8.77
C ARG A 75 0.12 17.67 -9.14
N MET A 76 -0.78 17.54 -8.16
CA MET A 76 -2.18 17.10 -8.36
C MET A 76 -2.29 15.86 -9.24
N ILE A 77 -1.54 14.82 -8.90
CA ILE A 77 -1.63 13.55 -9.59
C ILE A 77 -2.85 12.77 -9.10
N ARG A 78 -3.58 12.17 -10.03
CA ARG A 78 -4.72 11.30 -9.70
C ARG A 78 -4.21 9.98 -9.13
N THR A 79 -4.68 9.63 -7.93
CA THR A 79 -4.52 8.30 -7.35
C THR A 79 -5.72 7.42 -7.73
N TYR A 80 -5.71 6.14 -7.35
CA TYR A 80 -6.89 5.30 -7.52
C TYR A 80 -8.06 5.81 -6.65
N GLY A 81 -8.91 6.64 -7.26
CA GLY A 81 -10.05 7.34 -6.64
C GLY A 81 -10.36 8.67 -7.34
N VAL A 82 -11.08 9.55 -6.64
CA VAL A 82 -11.30 10.97 -7.02
C VAL A 82 -10.33 11.93 -6.32
N HIS A 83 -9.44 11.42 -5.47
CA HIS A 83 -8.44 12.20 -4.75
C HIS A 83 -7.25 12.55 -5.65
N MET A 84 -6.69 13.73 -5.42
CA MET A 84 -5.47 14.21 -6.07
C MET A 84 -4.46 14.54 -4.98
N ILE A 85 -3.24 14.06 -5.15
CA ILE A 85 -2.13 14.34 -4.23
C ILE A 85 -0.99 15.02 -4.95
N ASP A 86 -0.12 15.68 -4.20
CA ASP A 86 1.15 16.17 -4.71
C ASP A 86 2.20 15.07 -4.57
N TYR A 87 2.82 14.69 -5.68
CA TYR A 87 3.80 13.60 -5.75
C TYR A 87 5.17 14.15 -6.15
N PHE A 88 6.06 14.27 -5.17
CA PHE A 88 7.42 14.79 -5.36
C PHE A 88 8.48 13.87 -4.71
N PRO A 89 8.51 12.57 -5.03
CA PRO A 89 9.37 11.59 -4.35
C PRO A 89 10.86 11.92 -4.42
N HIS A 90 11.34 12.58 -5.47
CA HIS A 90 12.73 13.04 -5.55
C HIS A 90 13.04 14.09 -4.50
N ARG A 91 12.17 15.10 -4.39
CA ARG A 91 12.28 16.17 -3.39
C ARG A 91 12.27 15.62 -1.97
N GLU A 92 11.29 14.76 -1.66
CA GLU A 92 11.19 14.14 -0.33
C GLU A 92 12.43 13.33 0.01
N LYS A 93 12.95 12.58 -0.96
CA LYS A 93 14.17 11.79 -0.80
C LYS A 93 15.42 12.66 -0.65
N GLU A 94 15.51 13.78 -1.38
CA GLU A 94 16.62 14.73 -1.25
C GLU A 94 16.66 15.37 0.14
N TRP A 95 15.50 15.71 0.71
CA TRP A 95 15.43 16.22 2.08
C TRP A 95 15.96 15.22 3.11
N LEU A 96 15.73 13.92 2.92
CA LEU A 96 16.26 12.88 3.81
C LEU A 96 17.79 12.80 3.84
N PHE A 97 18.49 13.22 2.78
CA PHE A 97 19.95 13.22 2.75
C PHE A 97 20.59 14.46 3.40
N ILE A 98 19.77 15.43 3.78
CA ILE A 98 20.22 16.69 4.39
C ILE A 98 20.01 16.68 5.92
N LEU A 99 19.16 15.79 6.42
CA LEU A 99 18.87 15.55 7.84
C LEU A 99 19.96 14.67 8.48
#